data_AF-A0AAV5DHQ6-F1
#
_entry.id   AF-A0AAV5DHQ6-F1
#
_cell.length_a   1.000
_cell.length_b   1.000
_cell.length_c   1.000
_cell.angle_alpha   90.00
_cell.angle_beta   90.00
_cell.angle_gamma   90.00
#
_symmetry.space_group_name_H-M   'P 1'
#
loop_
_entity.id
_entity.type
_entity.pdbx_description
1 polymer ?
#
loop_
_entity_poly.entity_id
_entity_poly.type
_entity_poly.pdbx_seq_one_letter_code
_entity_poly.pdbx_strand_id
1 'polypeptide(L)'
;MDGVVSQILEKQVLSVAKAVEDKLDEEIAALERLDPDDIEALRERRIQQMRRAAERRAKWRAQGHGEYTEVPEKDFFSAAKASERLVCHFYRDNWPCKVCPHIHPLPIADALISI
;
A
#
# COMPACT_ATOMS: atom_id res chain seq x y z
N MET A 1 -5.29 40.55 54.81
CA MET A 1 -5.96 39.38 54.18
C MET A 1 -5.29 39.01 52.86
N ASP A 2 -4.57 39.92 52.22
CA ASP A 2 -4.00 39.76 50.87
C ASP A 2 -2.84 38.74 50.78
N GLY A 3 -2.02 38.60 51.82
CA GLY A 3 -0.91 37.63 51.83
C GLY A 3 -1.35 36.16 51.86
N VAL A 4 -2.51 35.86 52.46
CA VAL A 4 -3.05 34.49 52.50
C VAL A 4 -3.65 34.10 51.15
N VAL A 5 -4.28 35.05 50.45
CA VAL A 5 -4.81 34.85 49.10
C VAL A 5 -3.68 34.64 48.09
N SER A 6 -2.58 35.39 48.21
CA SER A 6 -1.38 35.21 47.37
C SER A 6 -0.77 33.81 47.52
N GLN A 7 -0.65 33.30 48.75
CA GLN A 7 -0.09 31.97 49.01
C GLN A 7 -0.99 30.82 48.51
N ILE A 8 -2.31 31.00 48.55
CA ILE A 8 -3.26 30.01 48.02
C ILE A 8 -3.19 29.97 46.48
N LEU A 9 -3.09 31.14 45.84
CA LEU A 9 -2.97 31.24 44.39
C LEU A 9 -1.66 30.63 43.89
N GLU A 10 -0.53 30.92 44.55
CA GLU A 10 0.76 30.27 44.24
C GLU A 10 0.67 28.75 44.34
N LYS A 11 0.05 28.21 45.39
CA LYS A 11 -0.13 26.76 45.56
C LYS A 11 -1.01 26.14 44.48
N GLN A 12 -2.07 26.83 44.06
CA GLN A 12 -2.93 26.36 42.98
C GLN A 12 -2.19 26.35 41.64
N VAL A 13 -1.48 27.44 41.30
CA VAL A 13 -0.65 27.50 40.08
C VAL A 13 0.41 26.40 40.09
N LEU A 14 1.07 26.16 41.23
CA LEU A 14 2.07 25.10 41.36
C LEU A 14 1.46 23.70 41.16
N SER A 15 0.25 23.47 41.66
CA SER A 15 -0.45 22.18 41.47
C SER A 15 -0.86 21.95 40.02
N VAL A 16 -1.28 23.00 39.31
CA VAL A 16 -1.65 22.90 37.90
C VAL A 16 -0.41 22.67 37.05
N ALA A 17 0.70 23.37 37.33
CA ALA A 17 1.97 23.14 36.65
C ALA A 17 2.46 21.69 36.81
N LYS A 18 2.41 21.15 38.03
CA LYS A 18 2.74 19.74 38.29
C LYS A 18 1.85 18.76 37.53
N ALA A 19 0.54 18.97 37.53
CA ALA A 19 -0.38 18.09 36.81
C ALA A 19 -0.14 18.11 35.28
N VAL A 20 0.34 19.24 34.73
CA VAL A 20 0.73 19.34 33.33
C VAL A 20 2.07 18.65 33.08
N GLU A 21 3.06 18.81 33.96
CA GLU A 21 4.35 18.09 33.88
C GLU A 21 4.17 16.58 33.98
N ASP A 22 3.40 16.09 34.95
CA ASP A 22 3.11 14.65 35.14
C ASP A 22 2.46 14.05 33.88
N LYS A 23 1.55 14.79 33.25
CA LYS A 23 0.92 14.37 32.00
C LYS A 23 1.91 14.35 30.83
N LEU A 24 2.82 15.32 30.78
CA LEU A 24 3.85 15.39 29.75
C LEU A 24 4.85 14.23 29.90
N ASP A 25 5.22 13.89 31.13
CA ASP A 25 6.07 12.75 31.45
C ASP A 25 5.42 11.41 31.08
N GLU A 26 4.10 11.26 31.30
CA GLU A 26 3.36 10.09 30.83
C GLU A 26 3.36 9.95 29.30
N GLU A 27 3.16 11.06 28.57
CA GLU A 27 3.22 11.07 27.11
C GLU A 27 4.63 10.75 26.58
N ILE A 28 5.68 11.28 27.23
CA ILE A 28 7.08 10.95 26.92
C ILE A 28 7.36 9.47 27.16
N ALA A 29 6.97 8.93 28.31
CA ALA A 29 7.17 7.52 28.65
C ALA A 29 6.40 6.57 27.72
N ALA A 30 5.24 7.00 27.21
CA ALA A 30 4.49 6.26 26.20
C ALA A 30 5.21 6.24 24.84
N LEU A 31 5.85 7.35 24.44
CA LEU A 31 6.61 7.45 23.19
C LEU A 31 7.91 6.66 23.22
N GLU A 32 8.60 6.60 24.36
CA GLU A 32 9.80 5.77 24.54
C GLU A 32 9.50 4.27 24.52
N ARG A 33 8.24 3.89 24.77
CA ARG A 33 7.72 2.53 24.68
C ARG A 33 7.33 2.13 23.26
N LEU A 34 7.88 2.78 22.23
CA LEU A 34 7.87 2.27 20.87
C LEU A 34 8.73 0.99 20.86
N ASP A 35 8.11 -0.13 21.23
CA ASP A 35 8.82 -1.35 21.55
C ASP A 35 9.62 -1.82 20.32
N PRO A 36 10.90 -2.22 20.50
CA PRO A 36 11.69 -2.86 19.44
C PRO A 36 10.94 -4.02 18.76
N ASP A 37 10.05 -4.67 19.50
CA ASP A 37 9.17 -5.73 19.03
C ASP A 37 8.13 -5.24 18.00
N ASP A 38 7.58 -4.03 18.14
CA ASP A 38 6.66 -3.45 17.17
C ASP A 38 7.37 -3.13 15.84
N ILE A 39 8.62 -2.69 15.92
CA ILE A 39 9.46 -2.44 14.74
C ILE A 39 9.79 -3.75 14.02
N GLU A 40 10.12 -4.81 14.75
CA GLU A 40 10.38 -6.13 14.16
C GLU A 40 9.10 -6.74 13.57
N ALA A 41 7.95 -6.61 14.24
CA ALA A 41 6.65 -7.03 13.70
C ALA A 41 6.30 -6.28 12.40
N LEU A 42 6.57 -4.96 12.34
CA LEU A 42 6.38 -4.18 11.11
C LEU A 42 7.30 -4.66 9.98
N ARG A 43 8.55 -5.00 10.31
CA ARG A 43 9.53 -5.53 9.36
C ARG A 43 9.08 -6.88 8.80
N GLU A 44 8.66 -7.81 9.66
CA GLU A 44 8.13 -9.11 9.25
C GLU A 44 6.93 -8.94 8.32
N ARG A 45 5.98 -8.06 8.69
CA ARG A 45 4.80 -7.78 7.87
C ARG A 45 5.17 -7.28 6.47
N ARG A 46 6.15 -6.37 6.36
CA ARG A 46 6.65 -5.87 5.06
C ARG A 46 7.32 -6.99 4.26
N ILE A 47 8.14 -7.83 4.89
CA ILE A 47 8.79 -8.96 4.23
C ILE A 47 7.74 -9.94 3.68
N GLN A 48 6.73 -10.27 4.48
CA GLN A 48 5.63 -11.14 4.03
C GLN A 48 4.85 -10.52 2.85
N GLN A 49 4.56 -9.22 2.89
CA GLN A 49 3.92 -8.52 1.77
C GLN A 49 4.76 -8.59 0.49
N MET A 50 6.07 -8.36 0.59
CA MET A 50 7.00 -8.44 -0.53
C MET A 50 7.10 -9.86 -1.10
N ARG A 51 7.16 -10.89 -0.23
CA ARG A 51 7.16 -12.30 -0.65
C ARG A 51 5.88 -12.65 -1.41
N ARG A 52 4.71 -12.33 -0.86
CA ARG A 52 3.42 -12.53 -1.54
C ARG A 52 3.37 -11.81 -2.89
N ALA A 53 3.91 -10.59 -2.98
CA ALA A 53 3.98 -9.86 -4.24
C ALA A 53 4.94 -10.48 -5.25
N ALA A 54 6.06 -11.08 -4.80
CA ALA A 54 6.98 -11.81 -5.66
C ALA A 54 6.36 -13.11 -6.18
N GLU A 55 5.68 -13.88 -5.31
CA GLU A 55 4.96 -15.10 -5.67
C GLU A 55 3.86 -14.83 -6.70
N ARG A 56 3.05 -13.79 -6.50
CA ARG A 56 2.04 -13.37 -7.50
C ARG A 56 2.68 -13.04 -8.85
N ARG A 57 3.76 -12.27 -8.87
CA ARG A 57 4.50 -11.94 -10.10
C ARG A 57 5.09 -13.18 -10.78
N ALA A 58 5.57 -14.16 -10.01
CA ALA A 58 6.08 -15.41 -10.55
C ALA A 58 4.95 -16.23 -11.20
N LYS A 59 3.79 -16.31 -10.55
CA LYS A 59 2.60 -16.96 -11.11
C LYS A 59 2.14 -16.28 -12.41
N TRP A 60 2.04 -14.95 -12.42
CA TRP A 60 1.65 -14.19 -13.61
C TRP A 60 2.62 -14.41 -14.77
N ARG A 61 3.93 -14.41 -14.51
CA ARG A 61 4.93 -14.75 -15.54
C ARG A 61 4.73 -16.16 -16.08
N ALA A 62 4.45 -17.14 -15.21
CA ALA A 62 4.18 -18.52 -15.65
C ALA A 62 2.87 -18.65 -16.47
N GLN A 63 1.94 -17.70 -16.31
CA GLN A 63 0.70 -17.60 -17.09
C GLN A 63 0.87 -16.79 -18.40
N GLY A 64 2.08 -16.33 -18.73
CA GLY A 64 2.35 -15.57 -19.96
C GLY A 64 2.12 -14.06 -19.84
N HIS A 65 2.00 -13.50 -18.62
CA HIS A 65 1.91 -12.05 -18.45
C HIS A 65 3.19 -11.34 -18.88
N GLY A 66 3.03 -10.19 -19.55
CA GLY A 66 4.13 -9.41 -20.14
C GLY A 66 4.43 -9.74 -21.60
N GLU A 67 3.72 -10.71 -22.19
CA GLU A 67 3.75 -11.01 -23.63
C GLU A 67 2.41 -10.64 -24.27
N TYR A 68 2.47 -10.20 -25.53
CA TYR A 68 1.29 -9.90 -26.34
C TYR A 68 0.81 -11.18 -27.03
N THR A 69 -0.45 -11.55 -26.79
CA THR A 69 -1.08 -12.73 -27.42
C THR A 69 -2.34 -12.33 -28.17
N GLU A 70 -2.50 -12.80 -29.40
CA GLU A 70 -3.74 -12.65 -30.18
C GLU A 70 -4.69 -13.82 -29.87
N VAL A 71 -5.92 -13.50 -29.50
CA VAL A 71 -6.94 -14.47 -29.09
C VAL A 71 -8.24 -14.16 -29.84
N PRO A 72 -8.86 -15.14 -30.50
CA PRO A 72 -10.14 -14.91 -31.16
C PRO A 72 -11.23 -14.61 -30.13
N GLU A 73 -12.24 -13.81 -30.51
CA GLU A 73 -13.32 -13.35 -29.61
C GLU A 73 -13.97 -14.48 -28.79
N LYS A 74 -14.17 -15.65 -29.40
CA LYS A 74 -14.76 -16.83 -28.74
C LYS A 74 -13.95 -17.33 -27.53
N ASP A 75 -12.63 -17.15 -27.55
CA ASP A 75 -11.72 -17.65 -26.52
C ASP A 75 -11.39 -16.56 -25.48
N PHE A 76 -11.81 -15.32 -25.72
CA PHE A 76 -11.61 -14.18 -24.82
C PHE A 76 -12.07 -14.46 -23.39
N PHE A 77 -13.29 -14.98 -23.23
CA PHE A 77 -13.85 -15.24 -21.90
C PHE A 77 -13.07 -16.33 -21.16
N SER A 78 -12.45 -17.27 -21.88
CA SER A 78 -11.61 -18.29 -21.25
C SER A 78 -10.29 -17.68 -20.76
N ALA A 79 -9.67 -16.82 -21.56
CA ALA A 79 -8.43 -16.15 -21.23
C ALA A 79 -8.61 -15.09 -20.12
N ALA A 80 -9.70 -14.33 -20.15
CA ALA A 80 -10.07 -13.36 -19.11
C ALA A 80 -10.38 -14.01 -17.76
N LYS A 81 -10.81 -15.28 -17.74
CA LYS A 81 -11.02 -16.04 -16.49
C LYS A 81 -9.74 -16.66 -15.95
N ALA A 82 -8.71 -16.85 -16.78
CA ALA A 82 -7.45 -17.45 -16.38
C ALA A 82 -6.58 -16.52 -15.51
N SER A 83 -6.84 -15.20 -15.59
CA SER A 83 -6.10 -14.19 -14.83
C SER A 83 -6.99 -13.11 -14.25
N GLU A 84 -6.57 -12.56 -13.12
CA GLU A 84 -7.22 -11.43 -12.44
C GLU A 84 -6.91 -10.09 -13.12
N ARG A 85 -5.83 -10.03 -13.91
CA ARG A 85 -5.34 -8.80 -14.53
C ARG A 85 -5.13 -8.99 -16.02
N LEU A 86 -5.88 -8.24 -16.80
CA LEU A 86 -5.89 -8.30 -18.25
C LEU A 86 -6.01 -6.91 -18.85
N VAL A 87 -5.15 -6.61 -19.80
CA VAL A 87 -5.26 -5.48 -20.72
C VAL A 87 -5.61 -6.05 -22.08
N CYS A 88 -6.76 -5.62 -22.61
CA CYS A 88 -7.27 -6.09 -23.87
C CYS A 88 -7.27 -4.97 -24.91
N HIS A 89 -6.81 -5.28 -26.11
CA HIS A 89 -6.91 -4.38 -27.26
C HIS A 89 -7.81 -5.00 -28.32
N PHE A 90 -8.99 -4.40 -28.49
CA PHE A 90 -9.91 -4.79 -29.55
C PHE A 90 -9.56 -4.02 -30.82
N TYR A 91 -9.29 -4.73 -31.89
CA TYR A 91 -8.99 -4.11 -33.18
C TYR A 91 -9.76 -4.77 -34.32
N ARG A 92 -9.79 -4.08 -35.46
CA ARG A 92 -10.23 -4.66 -36.73
C ARG A 92 -9.09 -4.54 -37.71
N ASP A 93 -9.08 -5.43 -38.69
CA ASP A 93 -8.08 -5.39 -39.76
C ASP A 93 -8.41 -4.24 -40.76
N ASN A 94 -8.26 -3.01 -40.28
CA ASN A 94 -8.46 -1.78 -41.03
C ASN A 94 -7.23 -0.87 -40.87
N TRP A 95 -6.99 -0.03 -41.87
CA TRP A 95 -5.79 0.80 -42.01
C TRP A 95 -5.44 1.66 -40.76
N PRO A 96 -6.39 2.22 -39.97
CA PRO A 96 -6.05 2.97 -38.75
C PRO A 96 -5.46 2.11 -37.62
N CYS A 97 -5.83 0.83 -37.55
CA CYS A 97 -5.41 -0.08 -36.48
C CYS A 97 -4.01 -0.66 -36.72
N LYS A 98 -3.52 -0.62 -37.96
CA LYS A 98 -2.16 -1.08 -38.33
C LYS A 98 -1.04 -0.14 -37.85
N VAL A 99 -1.40 1.10 -37.50
CA VAL A 99 -0.46 2.15 -37.07
C VAL A 99 -0.32 2.19 -35.54
N CYS A 100 -1.19 1.52 -34.79
CA CYS A 100 -1.10 1.34 -33.34
C CYS A 100 -0.82 -0.13 -32.93
N PRO A 101 0.31 -0.76 -33.33
CA PRO A 101 0.71 -2.03 -32.73
C PRO A 101 1.39 -1.84 -31.36
N HIS A 102 1.62 -0.61 -30.91
CA HIS A 102 2.48 -0.28 -29.77
C HIS A 102 1.77 -0.39 -28.41
N ILE A 103 1.24 -1.56 -28.08
CA ILE A 103 1.08 -1.92 -26.67
C ILE A 103 2.46 -2.34 -26.20
N HIS A 104 3.23 -1.40 -25.64
CA HIS A 104 4.47 -1.76 -24.97
C HIS A 104 4.14 -2.76 -23.86
N PRO A 105 4.89 -3.87 -23.72
CA PRO A 105 4.71 -4.80 -22.63
C PRO A 105 4.86 -4.04 -21.31
N LEU A 106 3.74 -3.83 -20.64
CA LEU A 106 3.71 -3.26 -19.30
C LEU A 106 4.43 -4.25 -18.36
N PRO A 107 5.01 -3.75 -17.25
CA PRO A 107 5.57 -4.64 -16.23
C PRO A 107 4.55 -5.73 -15.86
N ILE A 108 5.05 -6.93 -15.52
CA ILE A 108 4.40 -8.26 -15.30
C ILE A 108 3.05 -8.27 -14.52
N ALA A 109 2.57 -7.13 -14.06
CA ALA A 109 1.25 -6.90 -13.51
C ALA A 109 0.12 -7.40 -14.42
N ASP A 110 0.20 -7.23 -15.75
CA ASP A 110 -0.99 -7.39 -16.61
C ASP A 110 -0.74 -8.37 -17.78
N ALA A 111 -1.74 -9.21 -18.09
CA ALA A 111 -1.74 -10.01 -19.31
C ALA A 111 -2.12 -9.11 -20.48
N LEU A 112 -1.44 -9.20 -21.63
CA LEU A 112 -1.79 -8.45 -22.83
C LEU A 112 -2.48 -9.38 -23.83
N ILE A 113 -3.75 -9.13 -24.10
CA ILE A 113 -4.51 -9.87 -25.12
C ILE A 113 -5.00 -8.91 -26.19
N SER A 114 -4.92 -9.34 -27.44
CA SER A 114 -5.52 -8.64 -28.57
C SER A 114 -6.63 -9.49 -29.18
N ILE A 115 -7.74 -8.83 -29.56
CA ILE A 115 -8.96 -9.45 -30.09
C ILE A 115 -9.38 -8.76 -31.37
#